data_AF-A0AAW8BKN3-F1
#
_entry.id   AF-A0AAW8BKN3-F1
#
_cell.length_a   1.000
_cell.length_b   1.000
_cell.length_c   1.000
_cell.angle_alpha   90.00
_cell.angle_beta   90.00
_cell.angle_gamma   90.00
#
_symmetry.space_group_name_H-M   'P 1'
#
loop_
_entity.id
_entity.type
_entity.pdbx_description
1 polymer ?
#
loop_
_entity_poly.entity_id
_entity_poly.type
_entity_poly.pdbx_seq_one_letter_code
_entity_poly.pdbx_strand_id
1 'polypeptide(L)'
;MRWVLGVLGTAAVLGALFGLSLPLSLHVVDRSGAPIACGTGFHPDHRRAAREDDVNQDLHASFGAPYELSDYTDQCDALVAARRSISLDVIAVGGALLATTCLLGLRAGGYLDLSRAGRPGQWVGASASQPSVPYCDDLHQALGTIGIRVQH
;
A
#
# COMPACT_ATOMS: atom_id res chain seq x y z
N MET A 1 10.61 -7.18 -19.07
CA MET A 1 10.81 -7.08 -17.61
C MET A 1 9.51 -6.85 -16.83
N ARG A 2 8.57 -6.00 -17.27
CA ARG A 2 7.29 -5.73 -16.55
C ARG A 2 6.47 -7.00 -16.22
N TRP A 3 6.40 -7.95 -17.14
CA TRP A 3 5.73 -9.24 -16.90
C TRP A 3 6.37 -10.07 -15.79
N VAL A 4 7.70 -10.04 -15.66
CA VAL A 4 8.42 -10.79 -14.61
C VAL A 4 8.10 -10.22 -13.23
N LEU A 5 8.05 -8.88 -13.11
CA LEU A 5 7.68 -8.22 -11.85
C LEU A 5 6.23 -8.57 -11.44
N GLY A 6 5.31 -8.60 -12.41
CA GLY A 6 3.93 -8.99 -12.18
C GLY A 6 3.81 -10.43 -11.67
N VAL A 7 4.49 -11.39 -12.33
CA VAL A 7 4.49 -12.81 -11.96
C VAL A 7 5.14 -13.03 -10.58
N LEU A 8 6.24 -12.34 -10.28
CA LEU A 8 6.87 -12.44 -8.96
C LEU A 8 5.97 -11.86 -7.87
N GLY A 9 5.33 -10.72 -8.12
CA GLY A 9 4.40 -10.09 -7.19
C GLY A 9 3.19 -10.98 -6.90
N THR A 10 2.54 -11.53 -7.93
CA THR A 10 1.41 -12.46 -7.76
C THR A 10 1.84 -13.72 -7.01
N ALA A 11 2.97 -14.33 -7.38
CA ALA A 11 3.47 -15.54 -6.75
C ALA A 11 3.78 -15.32 -5.26
N ALA A 12 4.42 -14.19 -4.91
CA ALA A 12 4.70 -13.83 -3.52
C ALA A 12 3.41 -13.68 -2.69
N VAL A 13 2.41 -12.94 -3.20
CA VAL A 13 1.13 -12.75 -2.51
C VAL A 13 0.39 -14.08 -2.34
N LEU A 14 0.28 -14.88 -3.41
CA LEU A 14 -0.38 -16.18 -3.36
C LEU A 14 0.34 -17.14 -2.41
N GLY A 15 1.67 -17.17 -2.43
CA GLY A 15 2.48 -17.97 -1.52
C GLY A 15 2.29 -17.57 -0.07
N ALA A 16 2.22 -16.27 0.24
CA ALA A 16 1.99 -15.79 1.59
C ALA A 16 0.58 -16.11 2.10
N LEU A 17 -0.45 -15.96 1.25
CA LEU A 17 -1.83 -16.34 1.56
C LEU A 17 -1.94 -17.86 1.79
N PHE A 18 -1.27 -18.65 0.93
CA PHE A 18 -1.20 -20.09 1.12
C PHE A 18 -0.50 -20.45 2.43
N GLY A 19 0.61 -19.81 2.76
CA GLY A 19 1.30 -20.00 4.04
C GLY A 19 0.42 -19.71 5.26
N LEU A 20 -0.39 -18.65 5.22
CA LEU A 20 -1.36 -18.31 6.28
C LEU A 20 -2.49 -19.35 6.40
N SER A 21 -2.81 -20.07 5.33
CA SER A 21 -3.84 -21.12 5.33
C SER A 21 -3.34 -22.46 5.88
N LEU A 22 -2.03 -22.67 5.96
CA LEU A 22 -1.47 -23.91 6.47
C LEU A 22 -1.72 -24.05 7.98
N PRO A 23 -2.07 -25.26 8.44
CA PRO A 23 -2.30 -25.53 9.86
C PRO A 23 -1.04 -25.27 10.68
N LEU A 24 -1.26 -24.75 11.87
CA LEU A 24 -0.26 -24.44 12.88
C LEU A 24 -0.46 -25.36 14.07
N SER A 25 0.63 -25.92 14.55
CA SER A 25 0.65 -26.75 15.75
C SER A 25 1.93 -26.50 16.53
N LEU A 26 1.83 -26.59 17.85
CA LEU A 26 3.01 -26.58 18.70
C LEU A 26 3.81 -27.87 18.53
N HIS A 27 5.11 -27.79 18.81
CA HIS A 27 5.99 -28.97 18.82
C HIS A 27 5.84 -29.82 20.09
N VAL A 28 5.06 -29.35 21.06
CA VAL A 28 4.65 -30.13 22.23
C VAL A 28 3.41 -30.96 21.90
N VAL A 29 3.36 -32.14 22.52
CA VAL A 29 2.26 -33.09 22.37
C VAL A 29 1.31 -33.02 23.56
N ASP A 30 0.03 -33.20 23.29
CA ASP A 30 -0.99 -33.42 24.29
C ASP A 30 -0.83 -34.82 24.94
N ARG A 31 -1.69 -35.12 25.91
CA ARG A 31 -1.67 -36.39 26.63
C ARG A 31 -2.05 -37.59 25.77
N SER A 32 -2.64 -37.37 24.60
CA SER A 32 -2.92 -38.42 23.59
C SER A 32 -1.73 -38.66 22.65
N GLY A 33 -0.65 -37.87 22.79
CA GLY A 33 0.52 -37.92 21.93
C GLY A 33 0.36 -37.16 20.62
N ALA A 34 -0.73 -36.39 20.45
CA ALA A 34 -0.96 -35.57 19.27
C ALA A 34 -0.43 -34.15 19.49
N PRO A 35 0.11 -33.49 18.45
CA PRO A 35 0.56 -32.10 18.59
C PRO A 35 -0.62 -31.17 18.89
N ILE A 36 -0.40 -30.18 19.76
CA ILE A 36 -1.43 -29.20 20.13
C ILE A 36 -1.68 -28.28 18.93
N ALA A 37 -2.88 -28.38 18.34
CA ALA A 37 -3.28 -27.55 17.21
C ALA A 37 -3.62 -26.12 17.65
N CYS A 38 -3.11 -25.13 16.90
CA CYS A 38 -3.34 -23.69 17.11
C CYS A 38 -4.22 -23.06 16.01
N GLY A 39 -4.78 -23.87 15.10
CA GLY A 39 -5.56 -23.40 13.95
C GLY A 39 -4.68 -22.98 12.77
N THR A 40 -4.93 -21.80 12.20
CA THR A 40 -4.21 -21.26 11.03
C THR A 40 -3.84 -19.80 11.26
N GLY A 41 -3.03 -19.22 10.37
CA GLY A 41 -2.72 -17.79 10.43
C GLY A 41 -3.95 -16.89 10.26
N PHE A 42 -4.98 -17.34 9.53
CA PHE A 42 -6.23 -16.58 9.39
C PHE A 42 -7.20 -16.81 10.55
N HIS A 43 -7.36 -18.06 10.94
CA HIS A 43 -8.31 -18.49 11.97
C HIS A 43 -7.53 -19.19 13.09
N PRO A 44 -7.05 -18.44 14.09
CA PRO A 44 -6.43 -19.03 15.25
C PRO A 44 -7.48 -19.79 16.07
N ASP A 45 -7.08 -20.93 16.64
CA ASP A 45 -7.91 -21.74 17.54
C ASP A 45 -7.09 -22.14 18.76
N HIS A 46 -7.49 -21.64 19.93
CA HIS A 46 -6.80 -21.89 21.20
C HIS A 46 -7.53 -22.92 22.07
N ARG A 47 -8.64 -23.51 21.60
CA ARG A 47 -9.50 -24.36 22.45
C ARG A 47 -8.78 -25.60 22.99
N ARG A 48 -7.84 -26.16 22.23
CA ARG A 48 -7.02 -27.30 22.69
C ARG A 48 -5.93 -26.84 23.65
N ALA A 49 -5.24 -25.76 23.33
CA ALA A 49 -4.19 -25.20 24.18
C ALA A 49 -4.74 -24.80 25.56
N ALA A 50 -5.82 -24.02 25.59
CA ALA A 50 -6.47 -23.60 26.84
C ALA A 50 -6.94 -24.79 27.69
N ARG A 51 -7.45 -25.85 27.06
CA ARG A 51 -7.84 -27.06 27.78
C ARG A 51 -6.63 -27.75 28.43
N GLU A 52 -5.52 -27.87 27.72
CA GLU A 52 -4.31 -28.48 28.30
C GLU A 52 -3.69 -27.60 29.40
N ASP A 53 -3.77 -26.27 29.26
CA ASP A 53 -3.35 -25.30 30.28
C ASP A 53 -4.19 -25.45 31.55
N ASP A 54 -5.52 -25.46 31.45
CA ASP A 54 -6.44 -25.67 32.58
C ASP A 54 -6.11 -26.97 33.32
N VAL A 55 -5.90 -28.07 32.58
CA VAL A 55 -5.66 -29.37 33.20
C VAL A 55 -4.25 -29.46 33.80
N ASN A 56 -3.25 -28.80 33.23
CA ASN A 56 -1.93 -28.70 33.86
C ASN A 56 -1.96 -27.83 35.11
N GLN A 57 -2.72 -26.75 35.10
CA GLN A 57 -2.94 -25.91 36.27
C GLN A 57 -3.63 -26.68 37.40
N ASP A 58 -4.67 -27.47 37.10
CA ASP A 58 -5.36 -28.30 38.09
C ASP A 58 -4.44 -29.35 38.71
N LEU A 59 -3.59 -29.99 37.89
CA LEU A 59 -2.62 -30.96 38.38
C LEU A 59 -1.52 -30.29 39.23
N HIS A 60 -1.04 -29.12 38.80
CA HIS A 60 -0.09 -28.34 39.59
C HIS A 60 -0.69 -27.93 40.95
N ALA A 61 -1.94 -27.49 40.96
CA ALA A 61 -2.63 -27.13 42.21
C ALA A 61 -2.85 -28.34 43.14
N SER A 62 -3.11 -29.52 42.57
CA SER A 62 -3.44 -30.73 43.34
C SER A 62 -2.20 -31.49 43.84
N PHE A 63 -1.14 -31.56 43.02
CA PHE A 63 0.02 -32.42 43.24
C PHE A 63 1.34 -31.65 43.34
N GLY A 64 1.33 -30.34 43.09
CA GLY A 64 2.45 -29.43 43.30
C GLY A 64 3.48 -29.42 42.17
N ALA A 65 4.74 -29.15 42.57
CA ALA A 65 5.89 -28.93 41.70
C ALA A 65 6.23 -30.01 40.64
N PRO A 66 5.86 -31.31 40.74
CA PRO A 66 6.14 -32.24 39.64
C PRO A 66 5.33 -31.98 38.36
N TYR A 67 4.28 -31.16 38.42
CA TYR A 67 3.53 -30.71 37.23
C TYR A 67 3.93 -29.27 36.92
N GLU A 68 4.43 -29.00 35.73
CA GLU A 68 4.82 -27.64 35.34
C GLU A 68 3.59 -26.87 34.83
N LEU A 69 3.46 -25.60 35.21
CA LEU A 69 2.45 -24.71 34.65
C LEU A 69 2.77 -24.50 33.18
N SER A 70 1.84 -24.89 32.30
CA SER A 70 1.95 -24.62 30.88
C SER A 70 1.25 -23.33 30.51
N ASP A 71 1.79 -22.67 29.48
CA ASP A 71 1.14 -21.55 28.81
C ASP A 71 1.15 -21.82 27.30
N TYR A 72 0.44 -22.86 26.90
CA TYR A 72 0.32 -23.26 25.51
C TYR A 72 -0.52 -22.26 24.72
N THR A 73 -1.43 -21.55 25.38
CA THR A 73 -2.23 -20.50 24.76
C THR A 73 -1.35 -19.36 24.26
N ASP A 74 -0.46 -18.82 25.10
CA ASP A 74 0.48 -17.77 24.68
C ASP A 74 1.48 -18.27 23.63
N GLN A 75 1.90 -19.53 23.72
CA GLN A 75 2.77 -20.13 22.70
C GLN A 75 2.07 -20.25 21.34
N CYS A 76 0.79 -20.61 21.31
CA CYS A 76 -0.01 -20.61 20.08
C CYS A 76 -0.13 -19.19 19.51
N ASP A 77 -0.36 -18.19 20.36
CA ASP A 77 -0.45 -16.79 19.94
C ASP A 77 0.86 -16.29 19.34
N ALA A 78 2.00 -16.58 19.99
CA ALA A 78 3.31 -16.23 19.48
C ALA A 78 3.57 -16.87 18.10
N LEU A 79 3.16 -18.13 17.91
CA LEU A 79 3.33 -18.85 16.65
C LEU A 79 2.46 -18.27 15.52
N VAL A 80 1.20 -17.92 15.82
CA VAL A 80 0.29 -17.26 14.87
C VAL A 80 0.81 -15.87 14.52
N ALA A 81 1.25 -15.09 15.50
CA ALA A 81 1.81 -13.76 15.32
C ALA A 81 3.07 -13.80 14.44
N ALA A 82 3.99 -14.73 14.71
CA ALA A 82 5.19 -14.94 13.90
C ALA A 82 4.82 -15.24 12.44
N ARG A 83 3.89 -16.18 12.19
CA ARG A 83 3.47 -16.48 10.81
C ARG A 83 2.80 -15.28 10.13
N ARG A 84 1.96 -14.53 10.84
CA ARG A 84 1.35 -13.30 10.31
C ARG A 84 2.39 -12.25 9.94
N SER A 85 3.39 -12.01 10.80
CA SER A 85 4.43 -11.01 10.53
C SER A 85 5.18 -11.31 9.23
N ILE A 86 5.67 -12.54 9.06
CA ILE A 86 6.39 -12.98 7.86
C ILE A 86 5.49 -12.86 6.63
N SER A 87 4.25 -13.35 6.72
CA SER A 87 3.32 -13.28 5.58
C SER A 87 2.93 -11.85 5.22
N LEU A 88 2.77 -10.95 6.18
CA LEU A 88 2.48 -9.54 5.93
C LEU A 88 3.64 -8.84 5.24
N ASP A 89 4.88 -9.10 5.63
CA ASP A 89 6.06 -8.56 4.95
C ASP A 89 6.13 -9.03 3.49
N VAL A 90 5.89 -10.33 3.24
CA VAL A 90 5.87 -10.88 1.88
C VAL A 90 4.72 -10.31 1.06
N ILE A 91 3.53 -10.16 1.64
CA ILE A 91 2.38 -9.53 0.98
C ILE A 91 2.67 -8.06 0.67
N ALA A 92 3.31 -7.32 1.57
CA ALA A 92 3.64 -5.92 1.34
C ALA A 92 4.59 -5.76 0.16
N VAL A 93 5.67 -6.56 0.12
CA VAL A 93 6.65 -6.53 -0.99
C VAL A 93 6.02 -7.02 -2.29
N GLY A 94 5.35 -8.18 -2.28
CA GLY A 94 4.70 -8.75 -3.46
C GLY A 94 3.57 -7.84 -4.00
N GLY A 95 2.79 -7.27 -3.10
CA GLY A 95 1.74 -6.31 -3.39
C GLY A 95 2.27 -5.02 -4.01
N ALA A 96 3.39 -4.48 -3.50
CA ALA A 96 4.04 -3.31 -4.10
C ALA A 96 4.54 -3.59 -5.53
N LEU A 97 5.14 -4.76 -5.77
CA LEU A 97 5.55 -5.18 -7.12
C LEU A 97 4.36 -5.31 -8.07
N LEU A 98 3.28 -5.90 -7.60
CA LEU A 98 2.04 -6.07 -8.36
C LEU A 98 1.37 -4.73 -8.67
N ALA A 99 1.26 -3.85 -7.67
CA ALA A 99 0.71 -2.50 -7.81
C ALA A 99 1.53 -1.68 -8.81
N THR A 100 2.86 -1.73 -8.71
CA THR A 100 3.77 -1.05 -9.66
C THR A 100 3.55 -1.55 -11.08
N THR A 101 3.44 -2.87 -11.27
CA THR A 101 3.19 -3.46 -12.59
C THR A 101 1.84 -3.03 -13.15
N CYS A 102 0.81 -3.00 -12.31
CA CYS A 102 -0.54 -2.56 -12.67
C CYS A 102 -0.57 -1.08 -13.07
N LEU A 103 0.02 -0.19 -12.26
CA LEU A 103 0.10 1.25 -12.53
C LEU A 103 0.84 1.55 -13.84
N LEU A 104 1.97 0.87 -14.07
CA LEU A 104 2.69 0.99 -15.35
C LEU A 104 1.83 0.48 -16.52
N GLY A 105 1.07 -0.60 -16.31
CA GLY A 105 0.08 -1.14 -17.24
C GLY A 105 -0.95 -0.10 -17.66
N LEU A 106 -1.63 0.46 -16.67
CA LEU A 106 -2.67 1.48 -16.86
C LEU A 106 -2.11 2.75 -17.52
N ARG A 107 -0.93 3.21 -17.12
CA ARG A 107 -0.26 4.34 -17.76
C ARG A 107 0.07 4.07 -19.23
N ALA A 108 0.61 2.89 -19.54
CA ALA A 108 0.91 2.53 -20.92
C ALA A 108 -0.35 2.36 -21.79
N GLY A 109 -1.47 1.97 -21.19
CA GLY A 109 -2.76 1.90 -21.85
C GLY A 109 -3.50 3.24 -21.97
N GLY A 110 -2.92 4.35 -21.49
CA GLY A 110 -3.54 5.68 -21.54
C GLY A 110 -4.65 5.91 -20.51
N TYR A 111 -4.86 4.98 -19.57
CA TYR A 111 -5.89 5.09 -18.52
C TYR A 111 -5.49 6.03 -17.38
N LEU A 112 -4.20 6.35 -17.23
CA LEU A 112 -3.68 7.25 -16.21
C LEU A 112 -2.79 8.32 -16.85
N ASP A 113 -3.25 9.56 -16.86
CA ASP A 113 -2.42 10.71 -17.23
C ASP A 113 -1.87 11.39 -15.96
N LEU A 114 -0.65 10.99 -15.58
CA LEU A 114 0.08 11.58 -14.45
C LEU A 114 0.81 12.88 -14.83
N SER A 115 0.65 13.36 -16.06
CA SER A 115 1.37 14.54 -16.58
C SER A 115 0.86 15.86 -15.97
N ARG A 116 -0.22 15.83 -15.18
CA ARG A 116 -0.84 17.02 -14.57
C ARG A 116 -0.37 17.31 -13.13
N ALA A 117 0.73 16.73 -12.67
CA ALA A 117 1.31 17.05 -11.38
C ALA A 117 2.54 17.97 -11.54
N GLY A 118 2.29 19.29 -11.53
CA GLY A 118 3.26 20.29 -11.09
C GLY A 118 4.25 20.81 -12.14
N ARG A 119 3.89 21.93 -12.76
CA ARG A 119 4.87 22.98 -13.10
C ARG A 119 4.86 23.96 -11.92
N PRO A 120 5.77 23.86 -10.92
CA PRO A 120 5.84 24.85 -9.86
C PRO A 120 6.53 26.10 -10.40
N GLY A 121 5.84 27.25 -10.33
CA GLY A 121 6.46 28.57 -10.42
C GLY A 121 6.74 29.11 -11.83
N GLN A 122 5.75 29.73 -12.46
CA GLN A 122 5.99 30.89 -13.31
C GLN A 122 5.04 32.03 -12.91
N TRP A 123 5.24 32.52 -11.69
CA TRP A 123 4.86 33.88 -11.30
C TRP A 123 6.16 34.67 -11.11
N VAL A 124 6.84 34.99 -12.20
CA VAL A 124 7.89 36.02 -12.21
C VAL A 124 7.72 36.82 -13.50
N GLY A 125 7.39 38.10 -13.34
CA GLY A 125 7.47 39.10 -14.40
C GLY A 125 6.15 39.56 -14.97
N ALA A 126 5.28 40.16 -14.15
CA ALA A 126 4.47 41.27 -14.64
C ALA A 126 5.42 42.44 -14.97
N SER A 127 6.09 42.39 -16.11
CA SER A 127 6.65 43.59 -16.74
C SER A 127 5.51 44.24 -17.52
N ALA A 128 4.79 45.10 -16.82
CA ALA A 128 4.01 46.15 -17.44
C ALA A 128 4.97 47.12 -18.15
N SER A 129 5.00 47.08 -19.48
CA SER A 129 5.28 48.25 -20.34
C SER A 129 5.11 47.90 -21.82
N GLN A 130 3.87 47.89 -22.30
CA GLN A 130 3.57 48.33 -23.66
C GLN A 130 2.35 49.25 -23.58
N PRO A 131 2.55 50.52 -23.95
CA PRO A 131 1.74 51.08 -25.02
C PRO A 131 2.63 51.79 -26.04
N SER A 132 2.72 51.25 -27.25
CA SER A 132 3.17 52.00 -28.42
C SER A 132 1.92 52.53 -29.15
N VAL A 133 1.62 53.81 -28.94
CA VAL A 133 0.70 54.64 -29.75
C VAL A 133 1.44 55.98 -29.89
N PRO A 134 1.72 56.50 -31.10
CA PRO A 134 0.69 57.09 -31.99
C PRO A 134 0.94 56.83 -33.50
N TYR A 135 -0.05 56.41 -34.29
CA TYR A 135 -1.13 57.23 -34.89
C TYR A 135 -0.64 58.55 -35.49
N CYS A 136 -0.28 58.54 -36.78
CA CYS A 136 -0.16 59.72 -37.65
C CYS A 136 -0.08 59.30 -39.14
N ASP A 137 -1.18 58.84 -39.74
CA ASP A 137 -1.33 58.81 -41.22
C ASP A 137 -2.72 59.29 -41.71
N ASP A 138 -3.71 59.45 -40.82
CA ASP A 138 -5.08 59.85 -41.23
C ASP A 138 -5.34 61.37 -41.28
N LEU A 139 -4.40 62.22 -40.87
CA LEU A 139 -4.64 63.68 -40.79
C LEU A 139 -4.73 64.33 -42.18
N HIS A 140 -4.00 63.81 -43.18
CA HIS A 140 -4.11 64.29 -44.56
C HIS A 140 -5.43 63.90 -45.22
N GLN A 141 -6.04 62.78 -44.80
CA GLN A 141 -7.32 62.32 -45.33
C GLN A 141 -8.52 63.07 -44.70
N ALA A 142 -8.37 63.54 -43.46
CA ALA A 142 -9.36 64.38 -42.78
C ALA A 142 -9.31 65.87 -43.19
N LEU A 143 -8.17 66.36 -43.69
CA LEU A 143 -8.03 67.74 -44.20
C LEU A 143 -8.55 67.94 -45.63
N GLY A 144 -8.77 66.86 -46.39
CA GLY A 144 -9.38 66.92 -47.74
C GLY A 144 -10.91 67.04 -47.73
N THR A 145 -11.57 66.67 -46.63
CA THR A 145 -13.04 66.71 -46.46
C THR A 145 -13.56 68.03 -45.89
N ILE A 146 -12.67 68.86 -45.33
CA ILE A 146 -13.00 70.21 -44.85
C ILE A 146 -12.42 71.17 -45.88
N GLY A 147 -13.23 71.53 -46.89
CA GLY A 147 -12.85 72.33 -48.06
C GLY A 147 -12.29 73.72 -47.75
N ILE A 148 -11.07 73.77 -47.21
CA ILE A 148 -10.29 74.97 -47.00
C ILE A 148 -9.26 75.04 -48.11
N ARG A 149 -9.56 75.85 -49.14
CA ARG A 149 -8.56 76.29 -50.11
C ARG A 149 -7.65 77.28 -49.40
N VAL A 150 -6.39 76.92 -49.19
CA VAL A 150 -5.35 77.92 -48.88
C VAL A 150 -5.05 78.63 -50.21
N GLN A 151 -5.48 79.89 -50.31
CA GLN A 151 -5.11 80.77 -51.41
C GLN A 151 -3.79 81.48 -51.07
N HIS A 152 -2.90 81.45 -52.07
CA HIS A 152 -1.65 82.20 -52.26
C HIS A 152 -0.44 81.81 -51.40
#